data_AF-X1PKL8-F1
#
_entry.id   AF-X1PKL8-F1
#
_cell.length_a   1.000
_cell.length_b   1.000
_cell.length_c   1.000
_cell.angle_alpha   90.00
_cell.angle_beta   90.00
_cell.angle_gamma   90.00
#
_symmetry.space_group_name_H-M   'P 1'
#
loop_
_entity.id
_entity.type
_entity.pdbx_description
1 polymer ?
#
loop_
_entity_poly.entity_id
_entity_poly.type
_entity_poly.pdbx_seq_one_letter_code
_entity_poly.pdbx_strand_id
1 'polypeptide(L)'
;ETLRGQGIALLSLEEKIDTSSAAGELIFHVFGAIAHFERRLISERTRDGIAAARAKGKLPGRQPLDMSKVHAAIKLVEASISPTEAARQLGIGRSTIYREMRRLGVERPI
;
A
#
# COMPACT_ATOMS: atom_id res chain seq x y z
N GLU A 1 -20.11 -12.70 -1.59
CA GLU A 1 -21.58 -12.79 -1.57
C GLU A 1 -22.08 -12.22 -0.24
N THR A 2 -23.22 -11.52 -0.21
CA THR A 2 -23.77 -10.92 1.03
C THR A 2 -24.80 -11.87 1.67
N LEU A 3 -24.99 -11.80 2.99
CA LEU A 3 -25.98 -12.63 3.71
C LEU A 3 -27.40 -12.50 3.11
N ARG A 4 -27.80 -11.27 2.77
CA ARG A 4 -29.08 -10.98 2.11
C ARG A 4 -29.21 -11.66 0.74
N GLY A 5 -28.14 -11.69 -0.06
CA GLY A 5 -28.14 -12.37 -1.36
C GLY A 5 -28.35 -13.88 -1.24
N GLN A 6 -28.06 -14.46 -0.07
CA GLN A 6 -28.27 -15.87 0.24
C GLN A 6 -29.58 -16.13 1.01
N GLY A 7 -30.42 -15.10 1.23
CA GLY A 7 -31.66 -15.22 1.99
C GLY A 7 -31.46 -15.38 3.52
N ILE A 8 -30.29 -15.01 4.04
CA ILE A 8 -29.95 -15.11 5.47
C ILE A 8 -30.19 -13.76 6.16
N ALA A 9 -30.97 -13.78 7.25
CA ALA A 9 -31.16 -12.63 8.12
C ALA A 9 -30.09 -12.59 9.23
N LEU A 10 -29.60 -11.39 9.52
CA LEU A 10 -28.78 -11.06 10.69
C LEU A 10 -29.67 -10.67 11.87
N LEU A 11 -29.40 -11.27 13.03
CA LEU A 11 -29.96 -10.86 14.31
C LEU A 11 -28.80 -10.47 15.24
N SER A 12 -28.73 -9.20 15.64
CA SER A 12 -27.86 -8.79 16.73
C SER A 12 -28.58 -8.95 18.08
N LEU A 13 -27.97 -9.71 18.99
CA LEU A 13 -28.56 -10.03 20.29
C LEU A 13 -28.44 -8.91 21.30
N GLU A 14 -27.40 -8.08 21.20
CA GLU A 14 -27.12 -6.99 22.14
C GLU A 14 -27.96 -5.77 21.76
N GLU A 15 -27.79 -5.27 20.52
CA GLU A 15 -28.50 -4.10 20.01
C GLU A 15 -29.95 -4.40 19.58
N LYS A 16 -30.37 -5.68 19.67
CA LYS A 16 -31.70 -6.17 19.30
C LYS A 16 -32.10 -5.82 17.85
N ILE A 17 -31.15 -5.84 16.93
CA ILE A 17 -31.38 -5.52 15.51
C ILE A 17 -31.68 -6.81 14.75
N ASP A 18 -32.92 -6.95 14.28
CA ASP A 18 -33.35 -8.05 13.43
C ASP A 18 -33.58 -7.58 11.99
N THR A 19 -32.66 -7.94 11.09
CA THR A 19 -32.72 -7.57 9.67
C THR A 19 -33.76 -8.37 8.85
N SER A 20 -34.47 -9.32 9.46
CA SER A 20 -35.67 -9.94 8.86
C SER A 20 -36.89 -9.02 8.93
N SER A 21 -36.87 -8.02 9.82
CA SER A 21 -37.92 -7.01 9.95
C SER A 21 -37.61 -5.75 9.13
N ALA A 22 -38.65 -5.07 8.62
CA ALA A 22 -38.47 -3.82 7.87
C ALA A 22 -37.79 -2.72 8.69
N ALA A 23 -38.09 -2.64 10.00
CA ALA A 23 -37.48 -1.67 10.91
C ALA A 23 -35.99 -1.98 11.15
N GLY A 24 -35.64 -3.24 11.41
CA GLY A 24 -34.25 -3.64 11.61
C GLY A 24 -33.42 -3.54 10.33
N GLU A 25 -34.02 -3.78 9.16
CA GLU A 25 -33.40 -3.50 7.87
C GLU A 25 -33.09 -2.01 7.70
N LEU A 26 -34.04 -1.12 8.00
CA LEU A 26 -33.82 0.33 7.92
C LEU A 26 -32.67 0.76 8.84
N ILE A 27 -32.67 0.32 10.10
CA ILE A 27 -31.61 0.65 11.07
C ILE A 27 -30.26 0.11 10.62
N PHE A 28 -30.20 -1.12 10.10
CA PHE A 28 -28.98 -1.69 9.54
C PHE A 28 -28.42 -0.84 8.39
N HIS A 29 -29.28 -0.37 7.49
CA HIS A 29 -28.85 0.54 6.41
C HIS A 29 -28.37 1.90 6.91
N VAL A 30 -29.01 2.47 7.95
CA VAL A 30 -28.55 3.71 8.59
C VAL A 30 -27.14 3.53 9.17
N PHE A 31 -26.88 2.43 9.89
CA PHE A 31 -25.53 2.12 10.37
C PHE A 31 -24.52 1.94 9.24
N GLY A 32 -24.92 1.27 8.14
CA GLY A 32 -24.08 1.17 6.95
C GLY A 32 -23.73 2.52 6.35
N ALA A 33 -24.71 3.44 6.28
CA ALA A 33 -24.50 4.80 5.79
C ALA A 33 -23.56 5.61 6.70
N ILE A 34 -23.73 5.51 8.03
CA ILE A 34 -22.84 6.16 9.02
C ILE A 34 -21.42 5.61 8.88
N ALA A 35 -21.25 4.29 8.86
CA ALA A 35 -19.94 3.66 8.72
C ALA A 35 -19.23 4.09 7.42
N HIS A 36 -19.98 4.23 6.33
CA HIS A 36 -19.45 4.76 5.08
C HIS A 36 -19.03 6.23 5.20
N PHE A 37 -19.84 7.08 5.84
CA PHE A 37 -19.53 8.48 6.09
C PHE A 37 -18.26 8.65 6.94
N GLU A 38 -18.15 7.91 8.05
CA GLU A 38 -16.98 7.94 8.93
C GLU A 38 -15.70 7.52 8.20
N ARG A 39 -15.77 6.45 7.39
CA ARG A 39 -14.64 6.01 6.57
C ARG A 39 -14.17 7.11 5.61
N ARG A 40 -15.10 7.86 5.02
CA ARG A 40 -14.76 9.01 4.16
C ARG A 40 -14.07 10.12 4.94
N LEU A 41 -14.61 10.50 6.11
CA LEU A 41 -13.98 11.51 6.97
C LEU A 41 -12.55 11.13 7.40
N ILE A 42 -12.32 9.86 7.76
CA ILE A 42 -10.98 9.37 8.09
C ILE A 42 -10.03 9.51 6.89
N SER A 43 -10.51 9.16 5.68
CA SER A 43 -9.71 9.28 4.46
C SER A 43 -9.35 10.73 4.14
N GLU A 44 -10.33 11.65 4.26
CA GLU A 44 -10.13 13.09 4.07
C GLU A 44 -9.08 13.64 5.04
N ARG A 45 -9.24 13.38 6.34
CA ARG A 45 -8.27 13.80 7.37
C ARG A 45 -6.87 13.22 7.13
N THR A 46 -6.78 11.97 6.67
CA THR A 46 -5.49 11.35 6.33
C THR A 46 -4.81 12.08 5.18
N ARG A 47 -5.57 12.44 4.13
CA ARG A 47 -5.05 13.21 2.99
C ARG A 47 -4.57 14.59 3.43
N ASP A 48 -5.31 15.27 4.28
CA ASP A 48 -4.92 16.57 4.82
C ASP A 48 -3.64 16.48 5.65
N GLY A 49 -3.52 15.45 6.49
CA GLY A 49 -2.30 15.17 7.23
C GLY A 49 -1.09 14.90 6.34
N ILE A 50 -1.26 14.13 5.26
CA ILE A 50 -0.21 13.88 4.26
C ILE A 50 0.18 15.18 3.56
N ALA A 51 -0.79 16.01 3.17
CA ALA A 51 -0.54 17.30 2.52
C ALA A 51 0.24 18.24 3.45
N ALA A 52 -0.15 18.34 4.71
CA ALA A 52 0.56 19.13 5.72
C ALA A 52 1.98 18.63 5.97
N ALA A 53 2.19 17.31 6.00
CA ALA A 53 3.53 16.72 6.13
C ALA A 53 4.42 17.08 4.92
N ARG A 54 3.88 17.01 3.70
CA ARG A 54 4.57 17.42 2.47
C ARG A 54 4.92 18.90 2.46
N ALA A 55 4.02 19.77 2.89
CA ALA A 55 4.29 21.21 3.03
C ALA A 55 5.43 21.51 4.01
N LYS A 56 5.63 20.65 5.01
CA LYS A 56 6.77 20.70 5.96
C LYS A 56 8.04 20.01 5.43
N GLY A 57 8.08 19.63 4.15
CA GLY A 57 9.23 18.98 3.52
C GLY A 57 9.39 17.49 3.82
N LYS A 58 8.42 16.84 4.49
CA LYS A 58 8.46 15.40 4.72
C LYS A 58 8.03 14.64 3.45
N LEU A 59 8.62 13.46 3.24
CA LEU A 59 8.26 12.55 2.15
C LEU A 59 7.57 11.30 2.73
N PRO A 60 6.27 11.36 3.05
CA PRO A 60 5.54 10.21 3.58
C PRO A 60 5.40 9.12 2.51
N GLY A 61 5.64 7.87 2.91
CA GLY A 61 5.62 6.70 2.03
C GLY A 61 6.95 5.95 2.03
N ARG A 62 7.18 5.12 1.01
CA ARG A 62 8.44 4.39 0.84
C ARG A 62 9.58 5.39 0.63
N GLN A 63 10.64 5.27 1.41
CA GLN A 63 11.83 6.10 1.23
C GLN A 63 12.41 5.91 -0.19
N PRO A 64 12.90 6.99 -0.82
CA PRO A 64 13.59 6.90 -2.10
C PRO A 64 14.75 5.91 -2.04
N LEU A 65 15.03 5.28 -3.17
CA LEU A 65 16.20 4.43 -3.30
C LEU A 65 17.47 5.26 -3.11
N ASP A 66 18.43 4.72 -2.36
CA ASP A 66 19.75 5.31 -2.24
C ASP A 66 20.52 5.14 -3.57
N MET A 67 20.53 6.21 -4.37
CA MET A 67 21.18 6.20 -5.66
C MET A 67 22.69 5.99 -5.54
N SER A 68 23.33 6.36 -4.43
CA SER A 68 24.78 6.15 -4.28
C SER A 68 25.13 4.65 -4.31
N LYS A 69 24.32 3.82 -3.62
CA LYS A 69 24.42 2.36 -3.63
C LYS A 69 24.10 1.77 -5.00
N VAL A 70 23.16 2.35 -5.74
CA VAL A 70 22.85 1.93 -7.11
C VAL A 70 24.05 2.15 -8.03
N HIS A 71 24.63 3.35 -8.01
CA HIS A 71 25.80 3.64 -8.84
C HIS A 71 27.00 2.77 -8.45
N ALA A 72 27.23 2.53 -7.15
CA ALA A 72 28.25 1.61 -6.69
C ALA A 72 28.01 0.19 -7.21
N ALA A 73 26.76 -0.30 -7.16
CA ALA A 73 26.40 -1.63 -7.65
C ALA A 73 26.62 -1.78 -9.15
N ILE A 74 26.29 -0.75 -9.92
CA ILE A 74 26.50 -0.71 -11.37
C ILE A 74 27.99 -0.80 -11.68
N LYS A 75 28.83 -0.01 -11.01
CA LYS A 75 30.29 -0.08 -11.16
C LYS A 75 30.86 -1.48 -10.86
N LEU A 76 30.33 -2.16 -9.83
CA LEU A 76 30.73 -3.54 -9.53
C LEU A 76 30.32 -4.49 -10.67
N VAL A 77 29.13 -4.32 -11.23
CA VAL A 77 28.65 -5.13 -12.36
C VAL A 77 29.48 -4.89 -13.63
N GLU A 78 29.83 -3.64 -13.93
CA GLU A 78 30.74 -3.29 -15.02
C GLU A 78 32.15 -3.88 -14.79
N ALA A 79 32.59 -3.98 -13.53
CA ALA A 79 33.79 -4.72 -13.13
C ALA A 79 33.60 -6.25 -13.11
N SER A 80 32.58 -6.78 -13.80
CA SER A 80 32.28 -8.21 -13.97
C SER A 80 31.82 -8.95 -12.71
N ILE A 81 31.49 -8.24 -11.62
CA ILE A 81 30.88 -8.87 -10.43
C ILE A 81 29.41 -9.18 -10.72
N SER A 82 28.94 -10.36 -10.30
CA SER A 82 27.54 -10.72 -10.54
C SER A 82 26.57 -9.75 -9.83
N PRO A 83 25.42 -9.40 -10.43
CA PRO A 83 24.41 -8.55 -9.79
C PRO A 83 23.91 -9.10 -8.45
N THR A 84 23.91 -10.43 -8.27
CA THR A 84 23.56 -11.07 -7.01
C THR A 84 24.59 -10.78 -5.91
N GLU A 85 25.87 -10.82 -6.25
CA GLU A 85 26.95 -10.55 -5.31
C GLU A 85 27.05 -9.06 -4.98
N ALA A 86 26.91 -8.18 -5.97
CA ALA A 86 26.84 -6.73 -5.77
C ALA A 86 25.66 -6.33 -4.86
N ALA A 87 24.49 -6.96 -5.04
CA ALA A 87 23.32 -6.78 -4.17
C ALA A 87 23.62 -7.14 -2.71
N ARG A 88 24.30 -8.27 -2.49
CA ARG A 88 24.68 -8.73 -1.16
C ARG A 88 25.67 -7.78 -0.48
N GLN A 89 26.68 -7.33 -1.21
CA GLN A 89 27.71 -6.43 -0.68
C GLN A 89 27.16 -5.05 -0.31
N LEU A 90 26.21 -4.51 -1.09
CA LEU A 90 25.70 -3.15 -0.90
C LEU A 90 24.36 -3.11 -0.15
N GLY A 91 23.80 -4.27 0.19
CA GLY A 91 22.54 -4.39 0.92
C GLY A 91 21.34 -3.87 0.12
N ILE A 92 21.35 -4.03 -1.21
CA ILE A 92 20.25 -3.63 -2.09
C ILE A 92 19.62 -4.86 -2.74
N GLY A 93 18.30 -4.84 -2.96
CA GLY A 93 17.61 -5.96 -3.58
C GLY A 93 18.10 -6.22 -5.01
N ARG A 94 18.31 -7.50 -5.37
CA ARG A 94 18.72 -7.91 -6.73
C ARG A 94 17.81 -7.35 -7.83
N SER A 95 16.49 -7.34 -7.58
CA SER A 95 15.50 -6.78 -8.51
C SER A 95 15.67 -5.28 -8.73
N THR A 96 16.15 -4.54 -7.72
CA THR A 96 16.51 -3.13 -7.85
C THR A 96 17.69 -2.95 -8.78
N ILE A 97 18.75 -3.75 -8.64
CA ILE A 97 19.92 -3.67 -9.54
C ILE A 97 19.49 -3.94 -10.98
N TYR A 98 18.80 -5.05 -11.25
CA TYR A 98 18.34 -5.37 -12.61
C TYR A 98 17.42 -4.30 -13.20
N ARG A 99 16.55 -3.70 -12.38
CA ARG A 99 15.68 -2.60 -12.82
C ARG A 99 16.49 -1.38 -13.22
N GLU A 100 17.46 -0.96 -12.41
CA GLU A 100 18.28 0.21 -12.72
C GLU A 100 19.28 -0.06 -13.86
N MET A 101 19.82 -1.28 -14.00
CA MET A 101 20.63 -1.68 -15.16
C MET A 101 19.85 -1.52 -16.47
N ARG A 102 18.61 -2.04 -16.53
CA ARG A 102 17.73 -1.87 -17.71
C ARG A 102 17.43 -0.40 -17.99
N ARG A 103 17.20 0.39 -16.93
CA ARG A 103 16.91 1.83 -17.06
C ARG A 103 18.11 2.62 -17.61
N LEU A 104 19.32 2.21 -17.25
CA LEU A 104 20.57 2.90 -17.62
C LEU A 104 21.26 2.31 -18.84
N GLY A 105 20.71 1.24 -19.44
CA GLY A 105 21.29 0.57 -20.61
C GLY A 105 22.61 -0.16 -20.30
N VAL A 106 22.82 -0.56 -19.05
CA VAL A 106 24.04 -1.26 -18.63
C VAL A 106 23.86 -2.76 -18.87
N GLU A 107 24.69 -3.29 -19.76
CA GLU A 107 24.82 -4.73 -19.98
C GLU A 107 25.99 -5.30 -19.20
N ARG A 108 25.88 -6.57 -18.83
CA ARG A 108 26.96 -7.25 -18.11
C ARG A 108 28.06 -7.61 -19.13
N PRO A 109 29.34 -7.29 -18.86
CA PRO A 109 30.44 -7.84 -19.65
C PRO A 109 30.45 -9.36 -19.55
N ILE A 110 30.63 -10.03 -20.68
CA ILE A 110 30.72 -11.50 -20.78
C ILE A 110 31.99 -11.99 -20.09
#